data_AF-A0A7L3GRN0-F1
#
_entry.id   AF-A0A7L3GRN0-F1
#
_cell.length_a   1.000
_cell.length_b   1.000
_cell.length_c   1.000
_cell.angle_alpha   90.00
_cell.angle_beta   90.00
_cell.angle_gamma   90.00
#
_symmetry.space_group_name_H-M   'P 1'
#
loop_
_entity.id
_entity.type
_entity.pdbx_description
1 polymer ?
#
loop_
_entity_poly.entity_id
_entity_poly.type
_entity_poly.pdbx_seq_one_letter_code
_entity_poly.pdbx_strand_id
1 'polypeptide(L)'
;TLDLTCRKAPCFVKFSEMEKMANIQAEINEVPPLLLSVTIVSTSRFYFIGEKCKILQDMNRHLEAILKEKRALRKRLIKPRCQETLPIEVTFHKCLVDLLAEAMTFIENLESHLQTVRSIPQIPNMMKNLDIALTKTELLAIELEELTDQILKWRELQKEVCSD
;
A
#
# COMPACT_ATOMS: atom_id res chain seq x y z
N THR A 1 87.43 40.21 -23.40
CA THR A 1 86.83 41.48 -22.98
C THR A 1 85.33 41.28 -22.86
N LEU A 2 84.85 41.18 -21.61
CA LEU A 2 83.47 41.24 -21.09
C LEU A 2 82.37 40.41 -21.79
N ASP A 3 82.27 39.15 -21.36
CA ASP A 3 81.04 38.36 -21.36
C ASP A 3 80.15 38.85 -20.20
N LEU A 4 79.16 39.69 -20.51
CA LEU A 4 78.18 40.19 -19.55
C LEU A 4 76.91 39.39 -19.69
N THR A 5 76.88 38.25 -18.99
CA THR A 5 75.67 37.62 -18.50
C THR A 5 74.88 38.66 -17.70
N CYS A 6 73.97 39.37 -18.39
CA CYS A 6 73.13 40.41 -17.82
C CYS A 6 72.14 39.78 -16.85
N ARG A 7 72.54 39.57 -15.59
CA ARG A 7 71.62 39.48 -14.47
C ARG A 7 70.89 40.81 -14.39
N LYS A 8 69.64 40.84 -14.86
CA LYS A 8 68.75 41.99 -14.68
C LYS A 8 68.68 42.29 -13.19
N ALA A 9 69.22 43.43 -12.76
CA ALA A 9 69.14 43.84 -11.36
C ALA A 9 67.67 43.98 -10.94
N PRO A 10 67.29 43.72 -9.68
CA PRO A 10 65.89 43.69 -9.25
C PRO A 10 65.08 44.97 -9.56
N CYS A 11 65.75 46.11 -9.70
CA CYS A 11 65.16 47.39 -10.09
C CYS A 11 64.70 47.44 -11.56
N PHE A 12 65.34 46.72 -12.49
CA PHE A 12 64.95 46.70 -13.90
C PHE A 12 63.73 45.83 -14.20
N VAL A 13 63.36 44.94 -13.27
CA VAL A 13 62.12 44.17 -13.37
C VAL A 13 60.92 45.13 -13.34
N LYS A 14 60.93 46.10 -12.41
CA LYS A 14 59.88 47.12 -12.30
C LYS A 14 59.79 48.02 -13.53
N PHE A 15 60.92 48.39 -14.13
CA PHE A 15 60.92 49.16 -15.38
C PHE A 15 60.38 48.36 -16.55
N SER A 16 60.76 47.08 -16.67
CA SER A 16 60.21 46.20 -17.70
C SER A 16 58.71 45.93 -17.51
N GLU A 17 58.24 45.82 -16.27
CA GLU A 17 56.81 45.73 -15.96
C GLU A 17 56.09 47.03 -16.31
N MET A 18 56.66 48.18 -15.97
CA MET A 18 56.08 49.49 -16.30
C MET A 18 56.04 49.74 -17.81
N GLU A 19 57.08 49.33 -18.54
CA GLU A 19 57.12 49.36 -20.00
C GLU A 19 56.07 48.44 -20.62
N LYS A 20 55.92 47.21 -20.12
CA LYS A 20 54.85 46.29 -20.56
C LYS A 20 53.46 46.87 -20.28
N MET A 21 53.26 47.46 -19.11
CA MET A 21 51.98 48.10 -18.76
C MET A 21 51.70 49.30 -19.66
N ALA A 22 52.71 50.13 -19.95
CA ALA A 22 52.56 51.25 -20.88
C ALA A 22 52.23 50.78 -22.30
N ASN A 23 52.88 49.70 -22.76
CA ASN A 23 52.63 49.13 -24.08
C ASN A 23 51.22 48.53 -24.19
N ILE A 24 50.78 47.79 -23.17
CA ILE A 24 49.40 47.27 -23.08
C ILE A 24 48.39 48.44 -23.03
N GLN A 25 48.70 49.50 -22.29
CA GLN A 25 47.83 50.68 -22.20
C GLN A 25 47.72 51.42 -23.54
N ALA A 26 48.81 51.49 -24.31
CA ALA A 26 48.80 52.06 -25.65
C ALA A 26 47.91 51.22 -26.59
N GLU A 27 48.06 49.90 -26.58
CA GLU A 27 47.23 48.98 -27.38
C GLU A 27 45.74 49.08 -27.02
N ILE A 28 45.40 49.23 -25.73
CA ILE A 28 44.02 49.48 -25.27
C ILE A 28 43.48 50.81 -25.80
N ASN A 29 44.30 51.86 -25.79
CA ASN A 29 43.90 53.20 -26.24
C ASN A 29 43.74 53.29 -27.78
N GLU A 30 44.38 52.39 -28.54
CA GLU A 30 44.19 52.27 -29.99
C GLU A 30 42.84 51.67 -30.38
N VAL A 31 42.18 50.94 -29.46
CA VAL A 31 40.86 50.38 -29.70
C VAL A 31 39.78 51.44 -29.45
N PRO A 32 38.90 51.73 -30.44
CA PRO A 32 37.82 52.69 -30.24
C PRO A 32 36.91 52.29 -29.06
N PRO A 33 36.55 53.23 -28.15
CA PRO A 33 35.69 52.94 -26.99
C PRO A 33 34.35 52.29 -27.35
N LEU A 34 33.81 52.64 -28.52
CA LEU A 34 32.57 52.05 -29.04
C LEU A 34 32.75 50.58 -29.41
N LEU A 35 33.89 50.21 -30.03
CA LEU A 35 34.17 48.83 -30.39
C LEU A 35 34.37 47.96 -29.14
N LEU A 36 35.07 48.49 -28.12
CA LEU A 36 35.26 47.82 -26.84
C LEU A 36 33.93 47.61 -26.09
N SER A 37 33.04 48.60 -26.08
CA SER A 37 31.72 48.44 -25.44
C SER A 37 30.83 47.43 -26.17
N VAL A 38 30.82 47.42 -27.51
CA VAL A 38 30.09 46.44 -28.31
C VAL A 38 30.62 45.03 -28.10
N THR A 39 31.95 44.83 -28.03
CA THR A 39 32.53 43.50 -27.80
C THR A 39 32.22 42.98 -26.39
N ILE A 40 32.25 43.83 -25.35
CA ILE A 40 31.86 43.45 -23.97
C ILE A 40 30.37 43.09 -23.88
N VAL A 41 29.49 43.89 -24.47
CA VAL A 41 28.04 43.61 -24.50
C VAL A 41 27.75 42.33 -25.30
N SER A 42 28.45 42.11 -26.42
CA SER A 42 28.29 40.89 -27.21
C SER A 42 28.77 39.66 -26.45
N THR A 43 29.93 39.73 -25.78
CA THR A 43 30.49 38.63 -24.99
C THR A 43 29.59 38.25 -23.82
N SER A 44 29.06 39.24 -23.10
CA SER A 44 28.10 39.02 -22.01
C SER A 44 26.77 38.42 -22.50
N ARG A 45 26.27 38.86 -23.66
CA ARG A 45 25.08 38.28 -24.30
C ARG A 45 25.33 36.83 -24.74
N PHE A 46 26.46 36.51 -25.36
CA PHE A 46 26.81 35.14 -25.76
C PHE A 46 26.94 34.21 -24.54
N TYR A 47 27.55 34.69 -23.45
CA TYR A 47 27.63 33.95 -22.19
C TYR A 47 26.23 33.67 -21.60
N PHE A 48 25.38 34.69 -21.52
CA PHE A 48 24.01 34.55 -21.00
C PHE A 48 23.15 33.61 -21.86
N ILE A 49 23.29 33.67 -23.19
CA ILE A 49 22.61 32.76 -24.11
C ILE A 49 23.15 31.33 -23.95
N GLY A 50 24.46 31.16 -23.82
CA GLY A 50 25.09 29.86 -23.59
C GLY A 50 24.58 29.19 -22.31
N GLU A 51 24.48 29.94 -21.22
CA GLU A 51 23.96 29.44 -19.95
C GLU A 51 22.49 29.03 -20.06
N LYS A 52 21.66 29.83 -20.75
CA LYS A 52 20.27 29.48 -21.01
C LYS A 52 20.12 28.24 -21.89
N CYS A 53 20.95 28.10 -22.92
CA CYS A 53 20.98 26.93 -23.78
C CYS A 53 21.34 25.67 -22.97
N LYS A 54 22.29 25.77 -22.03
CA LYS A 54 22.68 24.68 -21.15
C LYS A 54 21.52 24.23 -20.25
N ILE A 55 20.83 25.18 -19.62
CA ILE A 55 19.64 24.89 -18.78
C ILE A 55 18.54 24.20 -19.62
N LEU A 56 18.29 24.69 -20.84
CA LEU A 56 17.30 24.08 -21.74
C LEU A 56 17.70 22.67 -22.18
N GLN A 57 18.98 22.44 -22.45
CA GLN A 57 19.48 21.10 -22.78
C GLN A 57 19.35 20.15 -21.59
N ASP A 58 19.63 20.60 -20.38
CA ASP A 58 19.46 19.81 -19.16
C ASP A 58 18.00 19.46 -18.91
N MET A 59 17.09 20.42 -19.08
CA MET A 59 15.65 20.18 -19.03
C MET A 59 15.21 19.15 -20.08
N ASN A 60 15.66 19.26 -21.32
CA ASN A 60 15.31 18.31 -22.38
C ASN A 60 15.80 16.90 -22.06
N ARG A 61 17.04 16.76 -21.59
CA ARG A 61 17.59 15.47 -21.14
C ARG A 61 16.76 14.86 -20.01
N HIS A 62 16.34 15.68 -19.05
CA HIS A 62 15.50 15.22 -17.95
C HIS A 62 14.11 14.79 -18.43
N LEU A 63 13.48 15.55 -19.32
CA LEU A 63 12.18 15.21 -19.91
C LEU A 63 12.25 13.90 -20.72
N GLU A 64 13.31 13.68 -21.49
CA GLU A 64 13.52 12.41 -22.20
C GLU A 64 13.63 11.22 -21.23
N ALA A 65 14.35 11.39 -20.12
CA ALA A 65 14.46 10.37 -19.08
C ALA A 65 13.09 10.04 -18.47
N ILE A 66 12.31 11.06 -18.08
CA ILE A 66 10.93 10.90 -17.56
C ILE A 66 10.04 10.17 -18.58
N LEU A 67 10.12 10.54 -19.86
CA LEU A 67 9.31 9.90 -20.90
C LEU A 67 9.69 8.42 -21.08
N LYS A 68 10.97 8.09 -21.00
CA LYS A 68 11.44 6.69 -21.05
C LYS A 68 10.93 5.87 -19.87
N GLU A 69 11.00 6.43 -18.66
CA GLU A 69 10.46 5.78 -17.45
C GLU A 69 8.94 5.63 -17.52
N LYS A 70 8.20 6.66 -17.93
CA LYS A 70 6.75 6.59 -18.11
C LYS A 70 6.34 5.49 -19.10
N ARG A 71 7.07 5.35 -20.21
CA ARG A 71 6.84 4.25 -21.18
C ARG A 71 7.15 2.89 -20.56
N ALA A 72 8.25 2.75 -19.83
CA ALA A 72 8.61 1.51 -19.15
C ALA A 72 7.58 1.12 -18.07
N LEU A 73 7.11 2.10 -17.29
CA LEU A 73 6.08 1.92 -16.29
C LEU A 73 4.76 1.50 -16.93
N ARG A 74 4.33 2.14 -18.02
CA ARG A 74 3.15 1.69 -18.78
C ARG A 74 3.28 0.25 -19.25
N LYS A 75 4.43 -0.16 -19.81
CA LYS A 75 4.66 -1.55 -20.20
C LYS A 75 4.53 -2.51 -19.02
N ARG A 76 5.04 -2.13 -17.85
CA ARG A 76 4.94 -2.92 -16.61
C ARG A 76 3.53 -2.98 -16.06
N LEU A 77 2.76 -1.89 -16.16
CA LEU A 77 1.37 -1.81 -15.69
C LEU A 77 0.39 -2.51 -16.63
N ILE A 78 0.66 -2.50 -17.94
CA ILE A 78 -0.11 -3.27 -18.94
C ILE A 78 0.14 -4.76 -18.80
N LYS A 79 1.28 -5.19 -18.22
CA LYS A 79 1.52 -6.60 -17.93
C LYS A 79 0.55 -7.02 -16.81
N PRO A 80 -0.47 -7.85 -17.12
CA PRO A 80 -1.45 -8.24 -16.12
C PRO A 80 -0.75 -9.00 -14.99
N ARG A 81 -0.98 -8.61 -13.72
CA ARG A 81 -0.38 -9.29 -12.55
C ARG A 81 -0.95 -10.69 -12.33
N CYS A 82 -2.16 -10.92 -12.83
CA CYS A 82 -2.80 -12.21 -12.99
C CYS A 82 -3.23 -12.26 -14.45
N GLN A 83 -2.80 -13.26 -15.22
CA GLN A 83 -3.43 -13.52 -16.51
C GLN A 83 -4.94 -13.68 -16.24
N GLU A 84 -5.80 -12.96 -16.98
CA GLU A 84 -7.26 -13.06 -16.85
C GLU A 84 -7.78 -14.47 -17.15
N THR A 85 -6.90 -15.33 -17.68
CA THR A 85 -7.02 -16.78 -17.70
C THR A 85 -5.84 -17.34 -16.91
N LEU A 86 -6.07 -18.11 -15.84
CA LEU A 86 -5.01 -19.03 -15.37
C LEU A 86 -4.52 -19.82 -16.60
N PRO A 87 -3.21 -20.11 -16.74
CA PRO A 87 -2.72 -21.00 -17.78
C PRO A 87 -3.01 -22.44 -17.37
N ILE A 88 -4.28 -22.72 -17.06
CA ILE A 88 -4.79 -24.07 -16.99
C ILE A 88 -5.32 -24.35 -18.40
N GLU A 89 -4.88 -25.46 -18.96
CA GLU A 89 -5.39 -25.91 -20.24
C GLU A 89 -6.91 -26.10 -20.14
N VAL A 90 -7.67 -25.62 -21.13
CA VAL A 90 -9.14 -25.62 -21.13
C VAL A 90 -9.71 -27.03 -20.85
N THR A 91 -8.97 -28.07 -21.22
CA THR A 91 -9.26 -29.48 -20.96
C THR A 91 -9.37 -29.82 -19.47
N PHE A 92 -8.62 -29.14 -18.60
CA PHE A 92 -8.63 -29.38 -17.15
C PHE A 92 -9.63 -28.52 -16.38
N HIS A 93 -10.24 -27.51 -17.01
CA HIS A 93 -11.19 -26.62 -16.32
C HIS A 93 -12.36 -27.39 -15.72
N LYS A 94 -12.98 -28.29 -16.48
CA LYS A 94 -14.09 -29.10 -15.99
C LYS A 94 -13.67 -29.95 -14.79
N CYS A 95 -12.54 -30.64 -14.91
CA CYS A 95 -12.00 -31.48 -13.84
C CYS A 95 -11.73 -30.68 -12.55
N LEU A 96 -11.16 -29.48 -12.67
CA LEU A 96 -10.91 -28.62 -11.52
C LEU A 96 -12.17 -28.06 -10.90
N VAL A 97 -13.16 -27.68 -11.71
CA VAL A 97 -14.46 -27.21 -11.19
C VAL A 97 -15.16 -28.35 -10.45
N ASP A 98 -15.18 -29.55 -11.03
CA ASP A 98 -15.78 -30.73 -10.42
C ASP A 98 -15.06 -31.10 -9.11
N LEU A 99 -13.72 -31.11 -9.11
CA LEU A 99 -12.90 -31.37 -7.92
C LEU A 99 -13.12 -30.31 -6.82
N LEU A 100 -13.22 -29.03 -7.18
CA LEU A 100 -13.47 -27.95 -6.23
C LEU A 100 -14.88 -28.07 -5.64
N ALA A 101 -15.88 -28.43 -6.44
CA ALA A 101 -17.23 -28.67 -5.97
C ALA A 101 -17.29 -29.88 -5.02
N GLU A 102 -16.58 -30.95 -5.35
CA GLU A 102 -16.49 -32.15 -4.50
C GLU A 102 -15.75 -31.86 -3.19
N ALA A 103 -14.64 -31.10 -3.25
CA ALA A 103 -13.92 -30.66 -2.07
C ALA A 103 -14.77 -29.77 -1.16
N MET A 104 -15.56 -28.86 -1.73
CA MET A 104 -16.48 -28.01 -0.95
C MET A 104 -17.56 -28.87 -0.27
N THR A 105 -18.18 -29.79 -1.02
CA THR A 105 -19.20 -30.71 -0.50
C THR A 105 -18.63 -31.60 0.62
N PHE A 106 -17.38 -32.06 0.46
CA PHE A 106 -16.68 -32.83 1.48
C PHE A 106 -16.46 -32.01 2.77
N ILE A 107 -16.00 -30.76 2.64
CA ILE A 107 -15.79 -29.86 3.79
C ILE A 107 -17.10 -29.61 4.54
N GLU A 108 -18.18 -29.32 3.81
CA GLU A 108 -19.51 -29.10 4.40
C GLU A 108 -20.01 -30.34 5.17
N ASN A 109 -19.88 -31.53 4.58
CA ASN A 109 -20.24 -32.79 5.23
C ASN A 109 -19.38 -33.07 6.47
N LEU A 110 -18.07 -32.85 6.36
CA LEU A 110 -17.15 -33.03 7.48
C LEU A 110 -17.50 -32.09 8.64
N GLU A 111 -17.81 -30.83 8.34
CA GLU A 111 -18.21 -29.86 9.35
C GLU A 111 -19.52 -30.27 10.03
N SER A 112 -20.53 -30.69 9.27
CA SER A 112 -21.79 -31.23 9.81
C SER A 112 -21.57 -32.42 10.75
N HIS A 113 -20.73 -33.37 10.34
CA HIS A 113 -20.38 -34.53 11.17
C HIS A 113 -19.65 -34.12 12.45
N LEU A 114 -18.70 -33.18 12.36
CA LEU A 114 -18.00 -32.66 13.53
C LEU A 114 -18.93 -31.95 14.50
N GLN A 115 -19.91 -31.19 14.01
CA GLN A 115 -20.93 -30.56 14.85
C GLN A 115 -21.77 -31.61 15.58
N THR A 116 -22.17 -32.68 14.88
CA THR A 116 -22.89 -33.80 15.48
C THR A 116 -22.07 -34.43 16.61
N VAL A 117 -20.80 -34.75 16.35
CA VAL A 117 -19.90 -35.33 17.37
C VAL A 117 -19.71 -34.40 18.58
N ARG A 118 -19.58 -33.09 18.35
CA ARG A 118 -19.46 -32.07 19.42
C ARG A 118 -20.73 -31.93 20.26
N SER A 119 -21.89 -32.26 19.72
CA SER A 119 -23.16 -32.20 20.45
C SER A 119 -23.36 -33.38 21.41
N ILE A 120 -22.72 -34.54 21.15
CA ILE A 120 -22.89 -35.75 21.97
C ILE A 120 -22.58 -35.53 23.46
N PRO A 121 -21.46 -34.88 23.84
CA PRO A 121 -21.17 -34.59 25.25
C PRO A 121 -22.18 -33.68 25.95
N GLN A 122 -23.03 -32.95 25.20
CA GLN A 122 -24.09 -32.10 25.76
C GLN A 122 -25.36 -32.90 26.08
N ILE A 123 -25.55 -34.08 25.47
CA ILE A 123 -26.72 -34.94 25.67
C ILE A 123 -26.92 -35.32 27.14
N PRO A 124 -25.88 -35.76 27.90
CA PRO A 124 -26.05 -36.07 29.32
C PRO A 124 -26.53 -34.88 30.16
N ASN A 125 -26.07 -33.67 29.85
CA ASN A 125 -26.49 -32.46 30.56
C ASN A 125 -27.96 -32.11 30.23
N MET A 126 -28.36 -32.24 28.96
CA MET A 126 -29.75 -32.09 28.54
C MET A 126 -30.66 -33.14 29.20
N MET A 127 -30.22 -34.40 29.26
CA MET A 127 -30.95 -35.49 29.90
C MET A 127 -31.15 -35.24 31.40
N LYS A 128 -30.11 -34.79 32.11
CA LYS A 128 -30.23 -34.40 33.52
C LYS A 128 -31.25 -33.27 33.73
N ASN A 129 -31.29 -32.28 32.86
CA ASN A 129 -32.27 -31.20 32.95
C ASN A 129 -33.70 -31.70 32.70
N LEU A 130 -33.88 -32.65 31.77
CA LEU A 130 -35.16 -33.30 31.52
C LEU A 130 -35.61 -34.14 32.73
N ASP A 131 -34.71 -34.90 33.36
CA ASP A 131 -35.05 -35.67 34.57
C ASP A 131 -35.51 -34.74 35.72
N ILE A 132 -34.87 -33.58 35.87
CA ILE A 132 -35.29 -32.57 36.85
C ILE A 132 -36.67 -31.99 36.50
N ALA A 133 -36.95 -31.76 35.21
CA ALA A 133 -38.25 -31.26 34.79
C ALA A 133 -39.35 -32.33 34.97
N LEU A 134 -39.03 -33.59 34.69
CA LEU A 134 -39.93 -34.73 34.86
C LEU A 134 -40.31 -34.90 36.33
N THR A 135 -39.34 -34.97 37.23
CA THR A 135 -39.58 -35.10 38.68
C THR A 135 -40.43 -33.96 39.25
N LYS A 136 -40.21 -32.73 38.80
CA LYS A 136 -41.08 -31.58 39.17
C LYS A 136 -42.51 -31.73 38.66
N THR A 137 -42.66 -32.26 37.45
CA THR A 137 -43.99 -32.47 36.84
C THR A 137 -44.74 -33.59 37.56
N GLU A 138 -44.06 -34.67 37.92
CA GLU A 138 -44.61 -35.76 38.73
C GLU A 138 -45.09 -35.25 40.10
N LEU A 139 -44.29 -34.42 40.77
CA LEU A 139 -44.71 -33.80 42.03
C LEU A 139 -45.99 -32.98 41.88
N LEU A 140 -46.04 -32.12 40.85
CA LEU A 140 -47.23 -31.29 40.58
C LEU A 140 -48.45 -32.14 40.23
N ALA A 141 -48.28 -33.28 39.56
CA ALA A 141 -49.37 -34.19 39.26
C ALA A 141 -49.95 -34.82 40.54
N ILE A 142 -49.09 -35.20 41.49
CA ILE A 142 -49.51 -35.71 42.80
C ILE A 142 -50.27 -34.63 43.60
N GLU A 143 -49.74 -33.40 43.64
CA GLU A 143 -50.41 -32.28 44.30
C GLU A 143 -51.79 -31.98 43.68
N LEU A 144 -51.90 -32.08 42.35
CA LEU A 144 -53.16 -31.89 41.64
C LEU A 144 -54.17 -33.01 41.94
N GLU A 145 -53.70 -34.26 42.02
CA GLU A 145 -54.53 -35.41 42.39
C GLU A 145 -55.07 -35.24 43.81
N GLU A 146 -54.21 -34.87 44.77
CA GLU A 146 -54.62 -34.60 46.15
C GLU A 146 -55.64 -33.45 46.22
N LEU A 147 -55.40 -32.34 45.51
CA LEU A 147 -56.33 -31.22 45.46
C LEU A 147 -57.68 -31.62 44.85
N THR A 148 -57.66 -32.47 43.82
CA THR A 148 -58.87 -32.97 43.17
C THR A 148 -59.69 -33.83 44.14
N ASP A 149 -59.04 -34.72 44.89
CA ASP A 149 -59.68 -35.52 45.93
C ASP A 149 -60.29 -34.66 47.03
N GLN A 150 -59.59 -33.60 47.47
CA GLN A 150 -60.13 -32.65 48.45
C GLN A 150 -61.38 -31.95 47.93
N ILE A 151 -61.40 -31.52 46.65
CA ILE A 151 -62.57 -30.89 46.02
C ILE A 151 -63.75 -31.87 45.93
N LEU A 152 -63.49 -33.14 45.59
CA LEU A 152 -64.54 -34.16 45.51
C LEU A 152 -65.16 -34.42 46.87
N LYS A 153 -64.35 -34.63 47.91
CA LYS A 153 -64.83 -34.79 49.30
C LYS A 153 -65.64 -33.58 49.76
N TRP A 154 -65.18 -32.36 49.46
CA TRP A 154 -65.91 -31.15 49.82
C TRP A 154 -67.27 -31.05 49.11
N ARG A 155 -67.35 -31.45 47.84
CA ARG A 155 -68.61 -31.50 47.08
C ARG A 155 -69.60 -32.52 47.66
N GLU A 156 -69.12 -33.67 48.11
CA GLU A 156 -69.97 -34.69 48.74
C GLU A 156 -70.57 -34.18 50.07
N LEU A 157 -69.75 -33.59 50.93
CA LEU A 157 -70.21 -32.95 52.18
C LEU A 157 -71.28 -31.88 51.92
N GLN A 158 -71.13 -31.06 50.87
CA GLN A 158 -72.14 -30.06 50.52
C GLN A 158 -73.48 -30.68 50.08
N LYS A 159 -73.46 -31.84 49.42
CA LYS A 159 -74.71 -32.53 49.02
C LYS A 159 -75.44 -33.12 50.21
N GLU A 160 -74.72 -33.66 51.20
CA GLU A 160 -75.32 -34.17 52.43
C GLU A 160 -75.98 -33.04 53.24
N VAL A 161 -75.33 -31.88 53.36
CA VAL A 161 -75.86 -30.71 54.09
C VAL A 161 -77.08 -30.06 53.41
N CYS A 162 -77.27 -30.22 52.11
CA CYS A 162 -78.41 -29.67 51.36
C CYS A 162 -79.57 -30.67 51.16
N SER A 163 -79.46 -31.89 51.69
CA SER A 163 -80.49 -32.94 51.58
C SER A 163 -81.30 -33.16 52.86
N ASP A 164 -81.04 -32.37 53.91
CA ASP A 164 -81.90 -32.16 55.11
C ASP A 164 -82.72 -30.87 54.96
#